data_AF-A0A392MX29-F1
#
_entry.id   AF-A0A392MX29-F1
#
_cell.length_a   1.000
_cell.length_b   1.000
_cell.length_c   1.000
_cell.angle_alpha   90.00
_cell.angle_beta   90.00
_cell.angle_gamma   90.00
#
_symmetry.space_group_name_H-M   'P 1'
#
loop_
_entity.id
_entity.type
_entity.pdbx_description
1 polymer ?
#
loop_
_entity_poly.entity_id
_entity_poly.type
_entity_poly.pdbx_seq_one_letter_code
_entity_poly.pdbx_strand_id
1 'polypeptide(L)'
;MPSSPGSAPLNFEAFFGPAGRNPESVLTAFSSKVLQAAFKTSKGKLESVLDEQKKERIFKIPKEDVRGLAPKKSIWPFGGQFKGPFNIFSNNPSFSNQFGSLFEVGPSESKSGLEGLNLMLSFANITK
;
A
#
# COMPACT_ATOMS: atom_id res chain seq x y z
N MET A 1 14.48 13.51 -3.81
CA MET A 1 15.89 13.25 -4.16
C MET A 1 16.12 13.70 -5.58
N PRO A 2 17.14 14.52 -5.89
CA PRO A 2 17.53 14.75 -7.27
C PRO A 2 18.15 13.45 -7.81
N SER A 3 17.61 12.95 -8.91
CA SER A 3 18.13 11.79 -9.64
C SER A 3 19.55 12.06 -10.14
N SER A 4 20.47 11.13 -9.92
CA SER A 4 21.80 11.15 -10.57
C SER A 4 21.64 11.26 -12.09
N PRO A 5 22.51 12.02 -12.77
CA PRO A 5 22.44 12.15 -14.23
C PRO A 5 22.90 10.83 -14.85
N GLY A 6 21.95 10.05 -15.38
CA GLY A 6 22.22 8.78 -16.08
C GLY A 6 21.21 7.66 -15.84
N SER A 7 20.32 7.78 -14.85
CA SER A 7 19.22 6.83 -14.67
C SER A 7 18.02 7.27 -15.51
N ALA A 8 17.43 6.35 -16.28
CA ALA A 8 16.16 6.58 -16.94
C ALA A 8 15.13 7.12 -15.91
N PRO A 9 14.19 8.00 -16.31
CA PRO A 9 13.18 8.52 -15.39
C PRO A 9 12.49 7.35 -14.69
N LEU A 10 12.42 7.45 -13.37
CA LEU A 10 11.88 6.41 -12.50
C LEU A 10 10.36 6.31 -12.73
N ASN A 11 9.95 5.42 -13.63
CA ASN A 11 8.55 5.14 -13.91
C ASN A 11 8.07 4.06 -12.94
N PHE A 12 7.15 4.41 -12.05
CA PHE A 12 6.48 3.46 -11.18
C PHE A 12 5.17 3.00 -11.81
N GLU A 13 4.96 1.68 -11.84
CA GLU A 13 3.71 1.08 -12.30
C GLU A 13 3.11 0.21 -11.18
N ALA A 14 1.78 0.27 -11.04
CA ALA A 14 1.07 -0.54 -10.06
C ALA A 14 0.73 -1.91 -10.64
N PHE A 15 1.19 -2.96 -9.98
CA PHE A 15 0.91 -4.35 -10.36
C PHE A 15 -0.30 -4.88 -9.59
N PHE A 16 -1.37 -5.23 -10.31
CA PHE A 16 -2.60 -5.75 -9.70
C PHE A 16 -2.61 -7.28 -9.72
N GLY A 17 -2.47 -7.91 -8.57
CA GLY A 17 -2.55 -9.37 -8.42
C GLY A 17 -3.99 -9.90 -8.44
N PRO A 18 -4.79 -9.63 -7.39
CA PRO A 18 -6.15 -10.14 -7.24
C PRO A 18 -7.17 -9.35 -8.07
N ALA A 19 -6.79 -9.00 -9.30
CA ALA A 19 -7.58 -8.24 -10.24
C ALA A 19 -8.19 -9.13 -11.33
N GLY A 20 -9.08 -8.56 -12.14
CA GLY A 20 -9.64 -9.22 -13.32
C GLY A 20 -9.14 -8.57 -14.60
N ARG A 21 -10.06 -8.20 -15.48
CA ARG A 21 -9.75 -7.42 -16.70
C ARG A 21 -9.78 -5.90 -16.50
N ASN A 22 -10.38 -5.41 -15.41
CA ASN A 22 -10.35 -4.01 -15.04
C ASN A 22 -10.32 -3.84 -13.50
N PRO A 23 -9.21 -3.38 -12.89
CA PRO A 23 -7.90 -3.19 -13.52
C PRO A 23 -7.35 -4.50 -14.07
N GLU A 24 -6.47 -4.45 -15.06
CA GLU A 24 -5.87 -5.67 -15.62
C GLU A 24 -4.95 -6.35 -14.58
N SER A 25 -5.18 -7.65 -14.36
CA SER A 25 -4.33 -8.46 -13.50
C SER A 25 -3.02 -8.82 -14.17
N VAL A 26 -1.92 -8.82 -13.41
CA VAL A 26 -0.64 -9.35 -13.88
C VAL A 26 -0.71 -10.82 -14.29
N LEU A 27 -1.74 -11.55 -13.85
CA LEU A 27 -1.96 -12.94 -14.23
C LEU A 27 -2.29 -13.09 -15.71
N THR A 28 -2.91 -12.09 -16.36
CA THR A 28 -3.25 -12.13 -17.79
C THR A 28 -2.01 -12.18 -18.69
N ALA A 29 -0.85 -11.71 -18.20
CA ALA A 29 0.40 -11.73 -18.93
C ALA A 29 1.00 -13.15 -19.09
N PHE A 30 0.58 -14.11 -18.26
CA PHE A 30 1.10 -15.47 -18.33
C PHE A 30 0.28 -16.35 -19.28
N SER A 31 0.96 -17.31 -19.92
CA SER A 31 0.28 -18.28 -20.76
C SER A 31 -0.72 -19.13 -19.95
N SER A 32 -1.85 -19.46 -20.57
CA SER A 32 -2.88 -20.30 -19.94
C SER A 32 -2.34 -21.65 -19.46
N LYS A 33 -1.34 -22.25 -20.13
CA LYS A 33 -0.73 -23.52 -19.69
C LYS A 33 0.02 -23.37 -18.37
N VAL A 34 0.75 -22.26 -18.20
CA VAL A 34 1.49 -21.95 -16.96
C VAL A 34 0.51 -21.76 -15.81
N LEU A 35 -0.54 -20.96 -16.02
CA LEU A 35 -1.53 -20.71 -14.98
C LEU A 35 -2.30 -21.99 -14.59
N GLN A 36 -2.68 -22.82 -15.56
CA GLN A 36 -3.33 -24.11 -15.28
C GLN A 36 -2.44 -25.04 -14.44
N ALA A 37 -1.14 -25.10 -14.74
CA ALA A 37 -0.19 -25.89 -13.97
C ALA A 37 0.04 -25.32 -12.55
N ALA A 38 0.17 -24.00 -12.43
CA ALA A 38 0.40 -23.32 -11.15
C ALA A 38 -0.79 -23.44 -10.18
N PHE A 39 -2.01 -23.19 -10.69
CA PHE A 39 -3.24 -23.23 -9.88
C PHE A 39 -3.93 -24.59 -9.88
N LYS A 40 -3.39 -25.58 -10.61
CA LYS A 40 -3.97 -26.94 -10.76
C LYS A 40 -5.48 -26.91 -11.09
N THR A 41 -5.87 -25.98 -11.96
CA THR A 41 -7.27 -25.67 -12.27
C THR A 41 -7.44 -25.54 -13.79
N SER A 42 -8.64 -25.86 -14.30
CA SER A 42 -8.92 -25.77 -15.74
C SER A 42 -8.94 -24.33 -16.24
N LYS A 43 -8.59 -24.14 -17.52
CA LYS A 43 -8.63 -22.83 -18.19
C LYS A 43 -9.97 -22.12 -17.99
N GLY A 44 -11.09 -22.80 -18.25
CA GLY A 44 -12.42 -22.17 -18.19
C GLY A 44 -12.75 -21.60 -16.81
N LYS A 45 -12.33 -22.28 -15.73
CA LYS A 45 -12.54 -21.79 -14.37
C LYS A 45 -11.63 -20.59 -14.05
N LEU A 46 -10.41 -20.56 -14.57
CA LEU A 46 -9.53 -19.38 -14.45
C LEU A 46 -10.10 -18.15 -15.17
N GLU A 47 -10.56 -18.32 -16.41
CA GLU A 47 -11.15 -17.22 -17.19
C GLU A 47 -12.39 -16.64 -16.49
N SER A 48 -13.25 -17.50 -15.90
CA SER A 48 -14.41 -17.05 -15.12
C SER A 48 -14.01 -16.10 -13.99
N VAL A 49 -12.99 -16.47 -13.21
CA VAL A 49 -12.54 -15.66 -12.05
C VAL A 49 -11.94 -14.32 -12.51
N LEU A 50 -11.14 -14.33 -13.58
CA LEU A 50 -10.58 -13.09 -14.14
C LEU A 50 -11.67 -12.19 -14.75
N ASP A 51 -12.76 -12.77 -15.23
CA ASP A 51 -13.88 -12.03 -15.84
C ASP A 51 -14.90 -11.54 -14.84
N GLU A 52 -15.00 -12.17 -13.66
CA GLU A 52 -15.88 -11.75 -12.58
C GLU A 52 -15.49 -10.37 -12.03
N GLN A 53 -14.19 -10.07 -11.98
CA GLN A 53 -13.71 -8.79 -11.45
C GLN A 53 -13.59 -7.72 -12.55
N LYS A 54 -14.69 -7.02 -12.78
CA LYS A 54 -14.78 -5.85 -13.69
C LYS A 54 -14.81 -4.50 -12.96
N LYS A 55 -14.66 -4.52 -11.63
CA LYS A 55 -14.76 -3.32 -10.79
C LYS A 55 -13.43 -2.58 -10.80
N GLU A 56 -13.52 -1.26 -11.01
CA GLU A 56 -12.37 -0.34 -10.99
C GLU A 56 -11.52 -0.44 -9.71
N ARG A 57 -10.34 0.19 -9.70
CA ARG A 57 -9.37 0.13 -8.59
C ARG A 57 -9.97 0.48 -7.23
N ILE A 58 -10.91 1.42 -7.19
CA ILE A 58 -11.64 1.82 -5.98
C ILE A 58 -13.12 1.61 -6.28
N PHE A 59 -13.79 0.77 -5.48
CA PHE A 59 -15.19 0.43 -5.70
C PHE A 59 -15.97 0.34 -4.39
N LYS A 60 -17.29 0.52 -4.50
CA LYS A 60 -18.21 0.44 -3.36
C LYS A 60 -18.36 -1.01 -2.89
N ILE A 61 -18.28 -1.19 -1.57
CA ILE A 61 -18.59 -2.45 -0.88
C ILE A 61 -19.70 -2.22 0.16
N PRO A 62 -20.47 -3.25 0.50
CA PRO A 62 -21.49 -3.15 1.54
C PRO A 62 -20.85 -3.06 2.94
N LYS A 63 -21.63 -2.62 3.93
CA LYS A 63 -21.12 -2.27 5.27
C LYS A 63 -20.62 -3.49 6.04
N GLU A 64 -21.26 -4.62 5.84
CA GLU A 64 -20.89 -5.93 6.40
C GLU A 64 -19.51 -6.38 5.92
N ASP A 65 -19.18 -6.19 4.65
CA ASP A 65 -17.87 -6.52 4.10
C ASP A 65 -16.77 -5.63 4.71
N VAL A 66 -17.05 -4.33 4.92
CA VAL A 66 -16.13 -3.41 5.61
C VAL A 66 -15.79 -3.93 7.00
N ARG A 67 -16.78 -4.44 7.74
CA ARG A 67 -16.59 -5.01 9.09
C ARG A 67 -15.74 -6.29 9.05
N GLY A 68 -15.90 -7.11 8.01
CA GLY A 68 -15.09 -8.31 7.80
C GLY A 68 -13.62 -8.03 7.50
N LEU A 69 -13.32 -6.87 6.90
CA LEU A 69 -11.97 -6.40 6.58
C LEU A 69 -11.28 -5.65 7.73
N ALA A 70 -12.00 -5.31 8.80
CA ALA A 70 -11.42 -4.60 9.93
C ALA A 70 -10.19 -5.36 10.49
N PRO A 71 -9.11 -4.66 10.89
CA PRO A 71 -7.88 -5.30 11.35
C PRO A 71 -8.18 -6.30 12.47
N LYS A 72 -7.97 -7.58 12.19
CA LYS A 72 -8.01 -8.62 13.22
C LYS A 72 -6.73 -8.50 14.05
N LYS A 73 -6.83 -8.63 15.38
CA LYS A 73 -5.66 -8.60 16.26
C LYS A 73 -4.60 -9.56 15.71
N SER A 74 -3.38 -9.05 15.51
CA SER A 74 -2.25 -9.86 15.08
C SER A 74 -1.99 -10.95 16.12
N ILE A 75 -1.84 -12.18 15.67
CA ILE A 75 -1.54 -13.34 16.52
C ILE A 75 -0.04 -13.27 16.84
N TRP A 76 0.29 -12.96 18.09
CA TRP A 76 1.67 -13.08 18.58
C TRP A 76 2.11 -14.55 18.56
N PRO A 77 3.34 -14.89 18.13
CA PRO A 77 4.47 -14.02 17.76
C PRO A 77 4.57 -13.72 16.25
N PHE A 78 3.57 -14.07 15.44
CA PHE A 78 3.61 -13.98 13.97
C PHE A 78 3.29 -12.58 13.41
N GLY A 79 3.75 -11.52 14.09
CA GLY A 79 3.75 -10.17 13.53
C GLY A 79 4.85 -10.07 12.47
N GLY A 80 4.47 -9.90 11.21
CA GLY A 80 5.42 -9.81 10.10
C GLY A 80 6.47 -8.71 10.28
N GLN A 81 7.52 -8.75 9.47
CA GLN A 81 8.65 -7.79 9.44
C GLN A 81 8.27 -6.32 9.24
N PHE A 82 7.01 -6.03 8.89
CA PHE A 82 6.52 -4.70 8.62
C PHE A 82 6.21 -3.95 9.91
N LYS A 83 6.91 -2.83 10.13
CA LYS A 83 6.54 -1.86 11.16
C LYS A 83 5.11 -1.40 10.85
N GLY A 84 4.23 -1.49 11.85
CA GLY A 84 2.86 -1.00 11.73
C GLY A 84 2.81 0.50 11.45
N PRO A 85 1.63 1.05 11.10
CA PRO A 85 1.49 2.48 10.90
C PRO A 85 1.92 3.24 12.17
N PHE A 86 2.54 4.40 11.99
CA PHE A 86 2.85 5.32 13.08
C PHE A 86 2.02 6.60 12.92
N ASN A 87 1.76 7.27 14.04
CA ASN A 87 1.05 8.54 14.05
C ASN A 87 2.06 9.68 14.19
N ILE A 88 2.15 10.58 13.22
CA ILE A 88 3.02 11.78 13.30
C ILE A 88 2.65 12.70 14.48
N PHE A 89 1.42 12.64 14.96
CA PHE A 89 0.92 13.43 16.09
C PHE A 89 1.13 12.76 17.46
N SER A 90 1.79 11.59 17.52
CA SER A 90 2.05 10.94 18.82
C SER A 90 3.11 11.66 19.65
N ASN A 91 3.99 12.42 18.99
CA ASN A 91 5.02 13.22 19.62
C ASN A 91 4.58 14.68 19.71
N ASN A 92 5.20 15.42 20.62
CA ASN A 92 5.02 16.88 20.68
C ASN A 92 5.52 17.52 19.37
N PRO A 93 4.88 18.60 18.91
CA PRO A 93 5.35 19.34 17.76
C PRO A 93 6.76 19.91 18.02
N SER A 94 7.63 19.90 17.01
CA SER A 94 8.94 20.54 17.04
C SER A 94 8.83 22.04 17.32
N PHE A 95 7.78 22.68 16.78
CA PHE A 95 7.46 24.08 17.03
C PHE A 95 5.96 24.24 17.21
N SER A 96 5.55 25.08 18.16
CA SER A 96 4.14 25.42 18.35
C SER A 96 4.00 26.82 18.92
N ASN A 97 3.13 27.64 18.33
CA ASN A 97 2.77 28.97 18.79
C ASN A 97 1.31 29.27 18.45
N GLN A 98 0.85 30.48 18.76
CA GLN A 98 -0.53 30.92 18.47
C GLN A 98 -0.89 30.97 16.97
N PHE A 99 0.10 30.87 16.08
CA PHE A 99 -0.04 30.89 14.63
C PHE A 99 0.12 29.50 14.00
N GLY A 100 0.28 28.45 14.79
CA GLY A 100 0.33 27.08 14.28
C GLY A 100 1.24 26.12 15.01
N SER A 101 1.42 24.95 14.42
CA SER A 101 2.27 23.88 14.94
C SER A 101 2.95 23.11 13.81
N LEU A 102 4.19 22.67 14.04
CA LEU A 102 4.98 21.84 13.14
C LEU A 102 5.29 20.50 13.82
N PHE A 103 4.84 19.40 13.22
CA PHE A 103 5.14 18.04 13.65
C PHE A 103 6.13 17.40 12.69
N GLU A 104 7.16 16.73 13.22
CA GLU A 104 8.21 16.13 12.41
C GLU A 104 8.57 14.75 12.93
N VAL A 105 8.79 13.81 12.00
CA VAL A 105 9.30 12.47 12.30
C VAL A 105 10.45 12.19 11.34
N GLY A 106 11.64 12.06 11.93
CA GLY A 106 12.87 11.81 11.19
C GLY A 106 13.18 10.31 10.99
N PRO A 107 14.25 10.01 10.24
CA PRO A 107 14.73 8.65 10.01
C PRO A 107 15.14 7.94 11.31
N SER A 108 15.56 8.67 12.35
CA SER A 108 15.98 8.13 13.65
C SER A 108 14.86 7.47 14.44
N GLU A 109 13.59 7.75 14.10
CA GLU A 109 12.49 7.25 14.90
C GLU A 109 12.21 5.79 14.55
N SER A 110 12.66 4.90 15.45
CA SER A 110 12.63 3.45 15.26
C SER A 110 11.27 2.88 14.86
N LYS A 111 10.15 3.53 15.20
CA LYS A 111 8.80 3.11 14.83
C LYS A 111 8.34 3.54 13.43
N SER A 112 9.01 4.50 12.80
CA SER A 112 8.53 5.13 11.56
C SER A 112 8.85 4.33 10.29
N GLY A 113 9.91 3.52 10.33
CA GLY A 113 10.41 2.82 9.14
C GLY A 113 11.09 3.73 8.12
N LEU A 114 11.21 5.03 8.40
CA LEU A 114 11.79 6.03 7.49
C LEU A 114 13.31 5.94 7.39
N GLU A 115 13.97 5.29 8.35
CA GLU A 115 15.42 5.05 8.37
C GLU A 115 15.94 4.44 7.06
N GLY A 116 15.28 3.37 6.60
CA GLY A 116 15.69 2.66 5.39
C GLY A 116 15.51 3.46 4.09
N LEU A 117 14.75 4.57 4.14
CA LEU A 117 14.52 5.45 3.00
C LEU A 117 15.31 6.77 3.13
N ASN A 118 15.94 7.03 4.27
CA ASN A 118 16.53 8.32 4.63
C ASN A 118 15.54 9.49 4.38
N LEU A 119 14.31 9.33 4.86
CA LEU A 119 13.24 10.31 4.70
C LEU A 119 12.83 10.93 6.03
N MET A 120 12.42 12.20 5.98
CA MET A 120 11.75 12.89 7.08
C MET A 120 10.34 13.26 6.63
N LEU A 121 9.36 13.07 7.52
CA LEU A 121 7.98 13.47 7.30
C LEU A 121 7.65 14.65 8.21
N SER A 122 7.19 15.76 7.60
CA SER A 122 6.81 16.98 8.34
C SER A 122 5.37 17.37 8.01
N PHE A 123 4.62 17.77 9.04
CA PHE A 123 3.25 18.29 8.92
C PHE A 123 3.17 19.67 9.59
N ALA A 124 2.87 20.69 8.80
CA ALA A 124 2.70 22.06 9.26
C ALA A 124 1.22 22.43 9.27
N ASN A 125 0.71 22.77 10.46
CA ASN A 125 -0.58 23.41 10.64
C ASN A 125 -0.35 24.90 10.87
N ILE A 126 -0.85 25.76 9.98
CA ILE A 126 -0.68 27.21 10.07
C ILE A 126 -2.06 27.84 10.26
N THR A 127 -2.26 28.51 11.39
CA THR A 127 -3.50 29.22 11.71
C THR A 127 -3.43 30.66 11.20
N LYS A 128 -4.56 31.18 10.72
CA LYS A 128 -4.71 32.56 10.22
C LYS A 128 -4.93 33.54 11.35
#